data_AF-A0A6A6IDI6-F1
#
_entry.id   AF-A0A6A6IDI6-F1
#
_cell.length_a   1.000
_cell.length_b   1.000
_cell.length_c   1.000
_cell.angle_alpha   90.00
_cell.angle_beta   90.00
_cell.angle_gamma   90.00
#
_symmetry.space_group_name_H-M   'P 1'
#
loop_
_entity.id
_entity.type
_entity.pdbx_description
1 polymer ?
#
loop_
_entity_poly.entity_id
_entity_poly.type
_entity_poly.pdbx_seq_one_letter_code
_entity_poly.pdbx_strand_id
1 'polypeptide(L)'
;MTMPPPADIVNVEGNANGLAVDYWQSLVQYAEEEREEPPVGQFGRLQIMNLTHLLNEIARIKGAVEHNRTTSADQMECLRKRLRQYADAIRDFKFITDLEDLPYIYGLDRRISLHGAFPGLASPYPNTENHPYDTAYRTLRKKIVQPKDGVRELLRKVLPSRLSWTEAERRARRSDYSAGMTPEVYSKFLDALARFIIGTTGGCALIIPMVVMVLDASLTKSLVTASVALVLFALVLGLVFETSNKDTITATATYAAVLVVFVGTSGSATNNVQSIPQ
;
A
#
# COMPACT_ATOMS: atom_id res chain seq x y z
N MET A 1 17.44 -44.29 -48.33
CA MET A 1 17.35 -43.14 -47.40
C MET A 1 15.97 -43.22 -46.78
N THR A 2 15.85 -43.89 -45.65
CA THR A 2 14.58 -44.19 -44.97
C THR A 2 14.86 -44.06 -43.47
N MET A 3 14.29 -43.02 -42.86
CA MET A 3 14.39 -42.76 -41.42
C MET A 3 13.71 -43.88 -40.62
N PRO A 4 14.26 -44.28 -39.46
CA PRO A 4 13.55 -45.11 -38.50
C PRO A 4 12.47 -44.30 -37.76
N PRO A 5 11.38 -44.93 -37.30
CA PRO A 5 10.30 -44.26 -36.58
C PRO A 5 10.73 -43.86 -35.15
N PRO A 6 10.12 -42.81 -34.56
CA PRO A 6 10.45 -42.34 -33.22
C PRO A 6 9.97 -43.34 -32.16
N ALA A 7 10.86 -43.61 -31.21
CA ALA A 7 10.64 -44.50 -30.07
C ALA A 7 9.55 -43.97 -29.13
N ASP A 8 8.58 -44.84 -28.85
CA ASP A 8 7.87 -45.07 -27.59
C ASP A 8 7.52 -43.85 -26.73
N ILE A 9 6.30 -43.36 -26.97
CA ILE A 9 5.46 -42.66 -25.98
C ILE A 9 4.81 -43.73 -25.10
N VAL A 10 5.59 -44.38 -24.23
CA VAL A 10 5.04 -45.28 -23.20
C VAL A 10 5.77 -45.00 -21.88
N ASN A 11 4.99 -44.65 -20.85
CA ASN A 11 5.37 -44.34 -19.44
C ASN A 11 5.58 -42.87 -19.03
N VAL A 12 4.57 -42.01 -19.21
CA VAL A 12 4.42 -40.77 -18.40
C VAL A 12 3.16 -40.79 -17.51
N GLU A 13 2.15 -41.60 -17.83
CA GLU A 13 0.87 -41.61 -17.08
C GLU A 13 0.95 -42.27 -15.69
N GLY A 14 1.92 -43.16 -15.44
CA GLY A 14 2.06 -43.83 -14.14
C GLY A 14 2.60 -42.95 -13.00
N ASN A 15 3.40 -41.91 -13.33
CA ASN A 15 4.01 -41.00 -12.35
C ASN A 15 3.20 -39.71 -12.13
N ALA A 16 2.34 -39.35 -13.09
CA ALA A 16 1.47 -38.18 -12.97
C ALA A 16 0.40 -38.33 -11.87
N ASN A 17 -0.08 -39.55 -11.63
CA ASN A 17 -1.13 -39.82 -10.65
C ASN A 17 -0.63 -39.71 -9.20
N GLY A 18 0.62 -40.08 -8.91
CA GLY A 18 1.23 -39.90 -7.57
C GLY A 18 1.48 -38.42 -7.25
N LEU A 19 2.09 -37.69 -8.20
CA LEU A 19 2.34 -36.25 -8.07
C LEU A 19 1.04 -35.43 -7.95
N ALA A 20 -0.03 -35.84 -8.62
CA ALA A 20 -1.33 -35.18 -8.52
C ALA A 20 -1.98 -35.42 -7.14
N VAL A 21 -1.91 -36.63 -6.59
CA VAL A 21 -2.44 -36.94 -5.25
C VAL A 21 -1.68 -36.16 -4.17
N ASP A 22 -0.35 -36.08 -4.28
CA ASP A 22 0.50 -35.33 -3.35
C ASP A 22 0.23 -33.81 -3.42
N TYR A 23 -0.08 -33.27 -4.61
CA TYR A 23 -0.43 -31.85 -4.78
C TYR A 23 -1.73 -31.49 -4.05
N TRP A 24 -2.80 -32.26 -4.24
CA TRP A 24 -4.10 -31.95 -3.63
C TRP A 24 -4.04 -32.05 -2.10
N GLN A 25 -3.27 -33.01 -1.57
CA GLN A 25 -3.03 -33.12 -0.12
C GLN A 25 -2.23 -31.93 0.41
N SER A 26 -1.14 -31.56 -0.27
CA SER A 26 -0.33 -30.39 0.07
C SER A 26 -1.15 -29.10 0.02
N LEU A 27 -2.07 -28.98 -0.94
CA LEU A 27 -2.96 -27.82 -1.07
C LEU A 27 -3.93 -27.68 0.11
N VAL A 28 -4.54 -28.79 0.55
CA VAL A 28 -5.45 -28.79 1.70
C VAL A 28 -4.67 -28.45 2.97
N GLN A 29 -3.51 -29.07 3.19
CA GLN A 29 -2.65 -28.78 4.33
C GLN A 29 -2.21 -27.31 4.36
N TYR A 30 -1.81 -26.77 3.20
CA TYR A 30 -1.44 -25.37 3.06
C TYR A 30 -2.60 -24.42 3.38
N ALA A 31 -3.81 -24.73 2.90
CA ALA A 31 -5.01 -23.94 3.15
C ALA A 31 -5.46 -23.97 4.62
N GLU A 32 -5.22 -25.07 5.34
CA GLU A 32 -5.51 -25.18 6.78
C GLU A 32 -4.50 -24.40 7.65
N GLU A 33 -3.25 -24.35 7.22
CA GLU A 33 -2.17 -23.58 7.88
C GLU A 33 -2.34 -22.07 7.66
N GLU A 34 -2.78 -21.67 6.46
CA GLU A 34 -3.00 -20.28 6.09
C GLU A 34 -4.38 -19.76 6.59
N ARG A 35 -4.45 -19.41 7.87
CA ARG A 35 -5.67 -18.87 8.50
C ARG A 35 -5.97 -17.40 8.18
N GLU A 36 -5.02 -16.68 7.56
CA GLU A 36 -5.20 -15.29 7.13
C GLU A 36 -5.62 -15.21 5.65
N GLU A 37 -6.17 -14.07 5.24
CA GLU A 37 -6.48 -13.85 3.82
C GLU A 37 -5.22 -13.95 2.95
N PRO A 38 -5.23 -14.82 1.93
CA PRO A 38 -4.05 -15.08 1.14
C PRO A 38 -3.74 -13.87 0.25
N PRO A 39 -2.46 -13.43 0.19
CA PRO A 39 -2.06 -12.45 -0.79
C PRO A 39 -2.17 -13.04 -2.21
N VAL A 40 -2.61 -12.22 -3.14
CA VAL A 40 -2.89 -12.59 -4.53
C VAL A 40 -1.68 -12.28 -5.40
N GLY A 41 -1.23 -13.25 -6.19
CA GLY A 41 -0.16 -13.04 -7.17
C GLY A 41 -0.66 -12.25 -8.39
N GLN A 42 -0.02 -11.11 -8.67
CA GLN A 42 -0.23 -10.33 -9.88
C GLN A 42 0.69 -10.82 -11.01
N PHE A 43 0.21 -11.80 -11.78
CA PHE A 43 0.92 -12.32 -12.95
C PHE A 43 0.82 -11.37 -14.16
N GLY A 44 1.36 -10.15 -14.03
CA GLY A 44 1.14 -9.06 -14.99
C GLY A 44 1.50 -9.42 -16.44
N ARG A 45 2.62 -10.12 -16.65
CA ARG A 45 3.01 -10.58 -18.00
C ARG A 45 2.00 -11.56 -18.62
N LEU A 46 1.50 -12.50 -17.82
CA LEU A 46 0.51 -13.49 -18.28
C LEU A 46 -0.85 -12.83 -18.53
N GLN A 47 -1.24 -11.86 -17.70
CA GLN A 47 -2.47 -11.10 -17.89
C GLN A 47 -2.44 -10.26 -19.17
N ILE A 48 -1.32 -9.57 -19.44
CA ILE A 48 -1.11 -8.83 -20.69
C ILE A 48 -1.16 -9.80 -21.89
N MET A 49 -0.48 -10.94 -21.80
CA MET A 49 -0.50 -11.95 -22.86
C MET A 49 -1.92 -12.45 -23.15
N ASN A 50 -2.73 -12.70 -22.11
CA ASN A 50 -4.12 -13.11 -22.26
C ASN A 50 -4.97 -12.01 -22.94
N LEU A 51 -4.81 -10.75 -22.52
CA LEU A 51 -5.52 -9.61 -23.13
C LEU A 51 -5.15 -9.45 -24.61
N THR A 52 -3.86 -9.52 -24.95
CA THR A 52 -3.38 -9.44 -26.33
C THR A 52 -3.90 -10.60 -27.18
N HIS A 53 -3.93 -11.82 -26.63
CA HIS A 53 -4.49 -12.98 -27.32
C HIS A 53 -5.97 -12.79 -27.66
N LEU A 54 -6.78 -12.38 -26.68
CA LEU A 54 -8.22 -12.14 -26.88
C LEU A 54 -8.49 -11.02 -27.89
N LEU A 55 -7.69 -9.95 -27.85
CA LEU A 55 -7.77 -8.87 -28.84
C LEU A 55 -7.46 -9.37 -30.26
N ASN A 56 -6.41 -10.18 -30.42
CA ASN A 56 -6.03 -10.75 -31.72
C ASN A 56 -7.11 -11.68 -32.28
N GLU A 57 -7.77 -12.48 -31.42
CA GLU A 57 -8.90 -13.33 -31.83
C GLU A 57 -10.09 -12.48 -32.33
N ILE A 58 -10.42 -11.38 -31.64
CA ILE A 58 -11.46 -10.45 -32.09
C ILE A 58 -11.07 -9.80 -33.44
N ALA A 59 -9.81 -9.41 -33.60
CA ALA A 59 -9.30 -8.83 -34.85
C ALA A 59 -9.38 -9.80 -36.03
N ARG A 60 -9.11 -11.10 -35.81
CA ARG A 60 -9.28 -12.15 -36.82
C ARG A 60 -10.74 -12.27 -37.27
N ILE A 61 -11.68 -12.28 -36.32
CA ILE A 61 -13.11 -12.32 -36.64
C ILE A 61 -13.51 -11.07 -37.42
N LYS A 62 -13.07 -9.88 -36.99
CA LYS A 62 -13.32 -8.61 -37.70
C LYS A 62 -12.82 -8.65 -39.14
N GLY A 63 -11.59 -9.13 -39.37
CA GLY A 63 -11.03 -9.27 -40.72
C GLY A 63 -11.84 -10.23 -41.61
N ALA A 64 -12.30 -11.36 -41.05
CA ALA A 64 -13.14 -12.30 -41.79
C ALA A 64 -14.51 -11.71 -42.19
N VAL A 65 -15.14 -10.93 -41.29
CA VAL A 65 -16.41 -10.25 -41.57
C VAL A 65 -16.25 -9.15 -42.60
N GLU A 66 -15.18 -8.34 -42.51
CA GLU A 66 -14.89 -7.28 -43.49
C GLU A 66 -14.59 -7.86 -44.88
N HIS A 67 -13.88 -8.99 -44.95
CA HIS A 67 -13.57 -9.66 -46.21
C HIS A 67 -14.82 -10.26 -46.86
N ASN A 68 -15.62 -11.01 -46.10
CA ASN A 68 -16.77 -11.74 -46.63
C ASN A 68 -18.03 -10.89 -46.79
N ARG A 69 -18.05 -9.68 -46.19
CA ARG A 69 -19.21 -8.77 -46.11
C ARG A 69 -20.49 -9.42 -45.56
N THR A 70 -20.37 -10.58 -44.93
CA THR A 70 -21.46 -11.35 -44.34
C THR A 70 -20.99 -11.96 -43.02
N THR A 71 -21.93 -12.41 -42.19
CA THR A 71 -21.62 -13.06 -40.91
C THR A 71 -22.61 -14.17 -40.66
N SER A 72 -22.13 -15.34 -40.24
CA SER A 72 -22.98 -16.46 -39.80
C SER A 72 -23.47 -16.26 -38.35
N ALA A 73 -24.59 -16.88 -37.98
CA ALA A 73 -25.09 -16.91 -36.60
C ALA A 73 -24.02 -17.44 -35.63
N ASP A 74 -23.33 -18.52 -35.98
CA ASP A 74 -22.27 -19.12 -35.17
C ASP A 74 -21.06 -18.17 -35.00
N GLN A 75 -20.74 -17.40 -36.03
CA GLN A 75 -19.66 -16.41 -35.98
C GLN A 75 -20.03 -15.24 -35.06
N MET A 76 -21.28 -14.79 -35.11
CA MET A 76 -21.79 -13.74 -34.23
C MET A 76 -21.82 -14.19 -32.77
N GLU A 77 -22.20 -15.44 -32.51
CA GLU A 77 -22.16 -16.02 -31.16
C GLU A 77 -20.72 -16.14 -30.64
N CYS A 78 -19.80 -16.63 -31.48
CA CYS A 78 -18.37 -16.69 -31.15
C CYS A 78 -17.82 -15.29 -30.83
N LEU A 79 -18.13 -14.29 -31.66
CA LEU A 79 -17.74 -12.90 -31.43
C LEU A 79 -18.26 -12.38 -30.10
N ARG A 80 -19.53 -12.59 -29.78
CA ARG A 80 -20.14 -12.17 -28.51
C ARG A 80 -19.43 -12.80 -27.32
N LYS A 81 -19.09 -14.09 -27.40
CA LYS A 81 -18.34 -14.80 -26.35
C LYS A 81 -16.94 -14.21 -26.17
N ARG A 82 -16.20 -13.98 -27.25
CA ARG A 82 -14.85 -13.41 -27.21
C ARG A 82 -14.84 -11.97 -26.70
N LEU A 83 -15.78 -11.14 -27.14
CA LEU A 83 -15.94 -9.76 -26.64
C LEU A 83 -16.23 -9.74 -25.13
N ARG A 84 -17.09 -10.65 -24.66
CA ARG A 84 -17.36 -10.77 -23.22
C ARG A 84 -16.13 -11.20 -22.44
N GLN A 85 -15.42 -12.24 -22.91
CA GLN A 85 -14.16 -12.71 -22.29
C GLN A 85 -13.11 -11.59 -22.24
N TYR A 86 -13.00 -10.79 -23.29
CA TYR A 86 -12.09 -9.65 -23.33
C TYR A 86 -12.48 -8.55 -22.34
N ALA A 87 -13.77 -8.20 -22.26
CA ALA A 87 -14.27 -7.23 -21.29
C ALA A 87 -14.09 -7.68 -19.83
N ASP A 88 -14.36 -8.95 -19.55
CA ASP A 88 -14.15 -9.53 -18.22
C ASP A 88 -12.65 -9.56 -17.88
N ALA A 89 -11.77 -9.96 -18.81
CA ALA A 89 -10.33 -9.93 -18.60
C ALA A 89 -9.78 -8.51 -18.32
N ILE A 90 -10.33 -7.47 -18.98
CA ILE A 90 -9.98 -6.07 -18.68
C ILE A 90 -10.41 -5.70 -17.26
N ARG A 91 -11.64 -6.07 -16.86
CA ARG A 91 -12.16 -5.80 -15.51
C ARG A 91 -11.30 -6.48 -14.46
N ASP A 92 -10.96 -7.75 -14.66
CA ASP A 92 -10.15 -8.53 -13.72
C ASP A 92 -8.73 -7.99 -13.61
N PHE A 93 -8.12 -7.61 -14.74
CA PHE A 93 -6.81 -6.96 -14.75
C PHE A 93 -6.81 -5.65 -13.98
N LYS A 94 -7.83 -4.80 -14.22
CA LYS A 94 -8.00 -3.54 -13.49
C LYS A 94 -8.21 -3.79 -12.00
N PHE A 95 -9.09 -4.72 -11.64
CA PHE A 95 -9.37 -5.07 -10.25
C PHE A 95 -8.10 -5.49 -9.51
N ILE A 96 -7.28 -6.38 -10.08
CA ILE A 96 -6.04 -6.85 -9.45
C ILE A 96 -4.99 -5.72 -9.38
N THR A 97 -4.94 -4.84 -10.39
CA THR A 97 -3.99 -3.72 -10.42
C THR A 97 -4.36 -2.62 -9.42
N ASP A 98 -5.66 -2.43 -9.15
CA ASP A 98 -6.17 -1.47 -8.17
C ASP A 98 -6.00 -1.96 -6.70
N LEU A 99 -5.60 -3.23 -6.49
CA LEU A 99 -5.26 -3.75 -5.15
C LEU A 99 -3.96 -3.15 -4.61
N GLU A 100 -3.88 -3.03 -3.29
CA GLU A 100 -2.67 -2.53 -2.64
C GLU A 100 -1.48 -3.48 -2.80
N ASP A 101 -0.30 -2.90 -3.02
CA ASP A 101 0.97 -3.62 -3.07
C ASP A 101 1.29 -4.24 -1.71
N LEU A 102 1.59 -5.55 -1.70
CA LEU A 102 2.12 -6.20 -0.52
C LEU A 102 3.60 -5.82 -0.35
N PRO A 103 4.03 -5.40 0.86
CA PRO A 103 5.44 -5.08 1.08
C PRO A 103 6.36 -6.25 0.76
N TYR A 104 7.55 -5.96 0.25
CA TYR A 104 8.50 -6.95 -0.26
C TYR A 104 8.78 -8.08 0.74
N ILE A 105 8.92 -7.78 2.04
CA ILE A 105 9.22 -8.77 3.07
C ILE A 105 8.12 -9.84 3.16
N TYR A 106 6.86 -9.41 3.15
CA TYR A 106 5.72 -10.33 3.21
C TYR A 106 5.54 -11.07 1.88
N GLY A 107 5.84 -10.43 0.75
CA GLY A 107 5.88 -11.11 -0.56
C GLY A 107 6.99 -12.17 -0.63
N LEU A 108 8.15 -11.90 -0.05
CA LEU A 108 9.26 -12.84 0.02
C LEU A 108 8.92 -14.04 0.91
N ASP A 109 8.36 -13.79 2.09
CA ASP A 109 7.90 -14.84 3.01
C ASP A 109 6.85 -15.73 2.33
N ARG A 110 5.89 -15.11 1.64
CA ARG A 110 4.91 -15.81 0.80
C ARG A 110 5.56 -16.69 -0.25
N ARG A 111 6.54 -16.15 -0.98
CA ARG A 111 7.27 -16.89 -2.02
C ARG A 111 8.00 -18.10 -1.44
N ILE A 112 8.66 -17.93 -0.28
CA ILE A 112 9.37 -19.02 0.41
C ILE A 112 8.38 -20.10 0.87
N SER A 113 7.27 -19.68 1.47
CA SER A 113 6.20 -20.58 1.92
C SER A 113 5.62 -21.40 0.76
N LEU A 114 5.27 -20.77 -0.36
CA LEU A 114 4.80 -21.47 -1.57
C LEU A 114 5.86 -22.39 -2.17
N HIS A 115 7.13 -21.96 -2.17
CA HIS A 115 8.24 -22.77 -2.65
C HIS A 115 8.42 -24.03 -1.81
N GLY A 116 8.28 -23.93 -0.48
CA GLY A 116 8.36 -25.06 0.43
C GLY A 116 7.16 -26.00 0.35
N ALA A 117 5.94 -25.46 0.23
CA ALA A 117 4.72 -26.26 0.17
C ALA A 117 4.53 -26.97 -1.18
N PHE A 118 5.03 -26.39 -2.28
CA PHE A 118 4.83 -26.90 -3.63
C PHE A 118 6.15 -27.01 -4.41
N PRO A 119 7.10 -27.86 -3.98
CA PRO A 119 8.44 -27.94 -4.58
C PRO A 119 8.40 -28.33 -6.07
N GLY A 120 7.45 -29.18 -6.48
CA GLY A 120 7.28 -29.58 -7.87
C GLY A 120 6.85 -28.44 -8.81
N LEU A 121 6.13 -27.45 -8.28
CA LEU A 121 5.71 -26.25 -9.02
C LEU A 121 6.72 -25.10 -8.90
N ALA A 122 7.51 -25.11 -7.84
CA ALA A 122 8.48 -24.05 -7.58
C ALA A 122 9.70 -24.11 -8.52
N SER A 123 10.01 -25.30 -9.03
CA SER A 123 11.09 -25.57 -9.98
C SER A 123 10.67 -26.68 -10.97
N PRO A 124 9.72 -26.39 -11.89
CA PRO A 124 9.11 -27.41 -12.74
C PRO A 124 10.06 -27.90 -13.85
N TYR A 125 11.10 -27.13 -14.17
CA TYR A 125 12.06 -27.46 -15.22
C TYR A 125 13.49 -27.45 -14.64
N PRO A 126 14.11 -28.63 -14.44
CA PRO A 126 15.48 -28.72 -13.95
C PRO A 126 16.45 -28.00 -14.89
N ASN A 127 17.41 -27.27 -14.34
CA ASN A 127 18.46 -26.51 -15.08
C ASN A 127 17.99 -25.24 -15.80
N THR A 128 16.80 -24.74 -15.51
CA THR A 128 16.37 -23.40 -15.96
C THR A 128 16.14 -22.49 -14.76
N GLU A 129 16.54 -21.23 -14.88
CA GLU A 129 16.25 -20.19 -13.90
C GLU A 129 14.77 -19.78 -14.04
N ASN A 130 13.87 -20.65 -13.58
CA ASN A 130 12.44 -20.42 -13.58
C ASN A 130 11.95 -20.30 -12.15
N HIS A 131 11.37 -19.15 -11.82
CA HIS A 131 10.77 -18.87 -10.52
C HIS A 131 9.30 -18.51 -10.73
N PRO A 132 8.38 -19.50 -10.81
CA PRO A 132 6.98 -19.26 -11.12
C PRO A 132 6.25 -18.41 -10.07
N TYR A 133 6.71 -18.46 -8.83
CA TYR A 133 6.21 -17.66 -7.72
C TYR A 133 6.89 -16.28 -7.60
N ASP A 134 7.81 -15.94 -8.51
CA ASP A 134 8.42 -14.60 -8.53
C ASP A 134 7.49 -13.60 -9.22
N THR A 135 6.45 -13.21 -8.47
CA THR A 135 5.42 -12.29 -8.91
C THR A 135 5.23 -11.18 -7.89
N ALA A 136 4.74 -10.03 -8.33
CA ALA A 136 4.23 -9.03 -7.40
C ALA A 136 3.03 -9.63 -6.65
N TYR A 137 2.98 -9.44 -5.34
CA TYR A 137 1.87 -9.88 -4.51
C TYR A 137 1.02 -8.68 -4.10
N ARG A 138 -0.29 -8.88 -4.07
CA ARG A 138 -1.32 -7.88 -3.78
C ARG A 138 -2.16 -8.33 -2.61
N THR A 139 -2.73 -7.40 -1.84
CA THR A 139 -3.60 -7.73 -0.72
C THR A 139 -5.04 -7.33 -0.98
N LEU A 140 -5.99 -8.21 -0.65
CA LEU A 140 -7.43 -7.94 -0.80
C LEU A 140 -7.93 -6.92 0.23
N ARG A 141 -7.47 -7.01 1.47
CA ARG A 141 -7.61 -5.93 2.43
C ARG A 141 -6.51 -4.91 2.23
N LYS A 142 -6.87 -3.65 2.50
CA LYS A 142 -5.94 -2.58 2.83
C LYS A 142 -5.17 -2.98 4.09
N LYS A 143 -4.13 -3.81 3.93
CA LYS A 143 -3.25 -4.22 5.03
C LYS A 143 -2.35 -3.01 5.24
N ILE A 144 -2.87 -2.06 6.03
CA ILE A 144 -2.35 -0.70 6.27
C ILE A 144 -0.82 -0.70 6.13
N VAL A 145 -0.33 -0.45 4.91
CA VAL A 145 1.01 0.06 4.73
C VAL A 145 0.94 1.38 5.47
N GLN A 146 1.62 1.43 6.61
CA GLN A 146 1.48 2.53 7.57
C GLN A 146 1.49 3.86 6.81
N PRO A 147 0.48 4.73 7.04
CA PRO A 147 0.30 5.91 6.22
C PRO A 147 1.61 6.71 6.16
N LYS A 148 1.91 7.20 4.95
CA LYS A 148 3.05 8.09 4.69
C LYS A 148 2.74 9.44 5.34
N ASP A 149 2.92 9.51 6.65
CA ASP A 149 2.77 10.77 7.36
C ASP A 149 4.01 11.64 7.09
N GLY A 150 3.84 12.93 6.82
CA GLY A 150 4.97 13.82 6.51
C GLY A 150 6.04 13.87 7.61
N VAL A 151 5.64 13.71 8.89
CA VAL A 151 6.57 13.53 10.02
C VAL A 151 7.39 12.24 9.87
N ARG A 152 6.75 11.13 9.48
CA ARG A 152 7.43 9.84 9.28
C ARG A 152 8.38 9.91 8.09
N GLU A 153 8.03 10.62 7.02
CA GLU A 153 8.93 10.85 5.88
C GLU A 153 10.11 11.75 6.24
N LEU A 154 9.88 12.78 7.04
CA LEU A 154 10.94 13.68 7.49
C LEU A 154 11.90 12.95 8.44
N LEU A 155 11.37 12.16 9.38
CA LEU A 155 12.16 11.25 10.21
C LEU A 155 12.91 10.21 9.38
N ARG A 156 12.31 9.67 8.31
CA ARG A 156 12.96 8.75 7.36
C ARG A 156 14.14 9.41 6.65
N LYS A 157 14.06 10.70 6.31
CA LYS A 157 15.16 11.45 5.66
C LYS A 157 16.26 11.87 6.63
N VAL A 158 15.91 12.16 7.88
CA VAL A 158 16.84 12.71 8.88
C VAL A 158 17.50 11.63 9.73
N LEU A 159 16.84 10.51 10.04
CA LEU A 159 17.44 9.46 10.86
C LEU A 159 18.43 8.58 10.08
N PRO A 160 19.53 8.13 10.73
CA PRO A 160 20.46 7.20 10.13
C PRO A 160 19.77 5.86 9.82
N SER A 161 20.16 5.24 8.70
CA SER A 161 19.59 3.99 8.16
C SER A 161 19.56 2.82 9.14
N ARG A 162 20.38 2.85 10.19
CA ARG A 162 20.37 1.84 11.27
C ARG A 162 19.08 1.84 12.12
N LEU A 163 18.40 2.99 12.25
CA LEU A 163 17.21 3.14 13.10
C LEU A 163 15.90 3.07 12.32
N SER A 164 15.93 3.39 11.02
CA SER A 164 14.74 3.37 10.16
C SER A 164 14.38 1.96 9.70
N TRP A 165 15.36 1.06 9.56
CA TRP A 165 15.17 -0.32 9.14
C TRP A 165 14.81 -1.26 10.30
N THR A 166 13.90 -2.20 10.06
CA THR A 166 13.67 -3.31 10.99
C THR A 166 14.74 -4.39 10.83
N GLU A 167 15.01 -5.15 11.90
CA GLU A 167 15.95 -6.28 11.86
C GLU A 167 15.55 -7.35 10.85
N ALA A 168 14.25 -7.60 10.69
CA ALA A 168 13.72 -8.56 9.73
C ALA A 168 13.92 -8.07 8.28
N GLU A 169 13.60 -6.81 8.00
CA GLU A 169 13.79 -6.19 6.68
C GLU A 169 15.25 -6.12 6.28
N ARG A 170 16.14 -5.76 7.23
CA ARG A 170 17.58 -5.68 6.99
C ARG A 170 18.18 -7.03 6.60
N ARG A 171 17.67 -8.14 7.17
CA ARG A 171 18.09 -9.49 6.79
C ARG A 171 17.53 -9.89 5.43
N ALA A 172 16.28 -9.54 5.13
CA ALA A 172 15.61 -9.88 3.88
C ALA A 172 16.14 -9.10 2.67
N ARG A 173 16.55 -7.84 2.84
CA ARG A 173 17.01 -6.93 1.76
C ARG A 173 18.41 -6.36 2.05
N ARG A 174 19.37 -7.23 2.30
CA ARG A 174 20.74 -6.82 2.70
C ARG A 174 21.45 -6.00 1.62
N SER A 175 21.22 -6.33 0.34
CA SER A 175 21.71 -5.56 -0.82
C SER A 175 21.19 -4.13 -0.79
N ASP A 176 19.89 -3.96 -0.58
CA ASP A 176 19.21 -2.67 -0.66
C ASP A 176 19.58 -1.79 0.54
N TYR A 177 19.79 -2.40 1.70
CA TYR A 177 20.34 -1.73 2.88
C TYR A 177 21.73 -1.14 2.61
N SER A 178 22.61 -1.91 1.96
CA SER A 178 23.96 -1.44 1.61
C SER A 178 23.95 -0.36 0.52
N ALA A 179 22.94 -0.37 -0.35
CA ALA A 179 22.73 0.64 -1.38
C ALA A 179 22.09 1.94 -0.84
N GLY A 180 21.74 2.00 0.46
CA GLY A 180 21.12 3.18 1.07
C GLY A 180 19.66 3.39 0.65
N MET A 181 18.99 2.34 0.17
CA MET A 181 17.57 2.40 -0.17
C MET A 181 16.73 2.65 1.09
N THR A 182 15.50 3.09 0.88
CA THR A 182 14.63 3.50 1.98
C THR A 182 13.67 2.36 2.37
N PRO A 183 13.42 2.12 3.67
CA PRO A 183 12.69 0.94 4.13
C PRO A 183 11.20 1.03 3.80
N GLU A 184 10.59 -0.11 3.56
CA GLU A 184 9.16 -0.25 3.27
C GLU A 184 8.33 -0.38 4.56
N VAL A 185 8.93 -0.95 5.63
CA VAL A 185 8.29 -1.09 6.94
C VAL A 185 9.01 -0.20 7.97
N TYR A 186 8.28 0.71 8.61
CA TYR A 186 8.86 1.54 9.67
C TYR A 186 9.22 0.71 10.92
N SER A 187 10.40 0.97 11.49
CA SER A 187 10.77 0.46 12.80
C SER A 187 9.81 0.94 13.89
N LYS A 188 9.53 0.09 14.88
CA LYS A 188 8.72 0.42 16.07
C LYS A 188 9.23 1.68 16.78
N PHE A 189 10.54 1.91 16.75
CA PHE A 189 11.15 3.11 17.32
C PHE A 189 10.78 4.38 16.55
N LEU A 190 10.83 4.34 15.22
CA LEU A 190 10.48 5.49 14.38
C LEU A 190 9.00 5.83 14.52
N ASP A 191 8.13 4.81 14.58
CA ASP A 191 6.70 5.00 14.84
C ASP A 191 6.45 5.61 16.23
N ALA A 192 7.13 5.14 17.26
CA ALA A 192 7.05 5.72 18.61
C ALA A 192 7.58 7.15 18.66
N LEU A 193 8.70 7.44 17.98
CA LEU A 193 9.29 8.77 17.91
C LEU A 193 8.40 9.74 17.13
N ALA A 194 7.79 9.30 16.02
CA ALA A 194 6.83 10.09 15.26
C ALA A 194 5.63 10.46 16.14
N ARG A 195 5.04 9.48 16.85
CA ARG A 195 3.95 9.74 17.81
C ARG A 195 4.37 10.68 18.93
N PHE A 196 5.58 10.51 19.46
CA PHE A 196 6.12 11.37 20.50
C PHE A 196 6.27 12.81 20.01
N ILE A 197 6.84 13.03 18.82
CA ILE A 197 6.99 14.36 18.22
C ILE A 197 5.63 14.99 17.94
N ILE A 198 4.71 14.27 17.28
CA ILE A 198 3.37 14.77 16.97
C ILE A 198 2.64 15.19 18.25
N GLY A 199 2.63 14.32 19.27
CA GLY A 199 1.99 14.61 20.56
C GLY A 199 2.64 15.76 21.31
N THR A 200 3.97 15.80 21.35
CA THR A 200 4.72 16.85 22.06
C THR A 200 4.56 18.19 21.38
N THR A 201 4.70 18.26 20.06
CA THR A 201 4.52 19.49 19.29
C THR A 201 3.10 20.02 19.41
N GLY A 202 2.08 19.15 19.33
CA GLY A 202 0.69 19.55 19.55
C GLY A 202 0.44 20.09 20.96
N GLY A 203 0.99 19.43 21.99
CA GLY A 203 0.89 19.88 23.38
C GLY A 203 1.60 21.21 23.63
N CYS A 204 2.84 21.36 23.16
CA CYS A 204 3.60 22.61 23.25
C CYS A 204 2.89 23.76 22.54
N ALA A 205 2.29 23.52 21.37
CA ALA A 205 1.53 24.53 20.64
C ALA A 205 0.34 25.08 21.45
N LEU A 206 -0.27 24.29 22.32
CA LEU A 206 -1.37 24.74 23.20
C LEU A 206 -0.86 25.38 24.51
N ILE A 207 0.18 24.81 25.11
CA ILE A 207 0.67 25.25 26.43
C ILE A 207 1.45 26.57 26.34
N ILE A 208 2.30 26.74 25.31
CA ILE A 208 3.17 27.93 25.21
C ILE A 208 2.37 29.24 25.19
N PRO A 209 1.32 29.39 24.35
CA PRO A 209 0.51 30.62 24.37
C PRO A 209 -0.17 30.86 25.71
N MET A 210 -0.67 29.80 26.36
CA MET A 210 -1.30 29.93 27.68
C MET A 210 -0.31 30.42 28.74
N VAL A 211 0.90 29.85 28.78
CA VAL A 211 1.94 30.26 29.75
C VAL A 211 2.34 31.72 29.53
N VAL A 212 2.54 32.15 28.27
CA VAL A 212 2.89 33.54 27.96
C VAL A 212 1.79 34.51 28.41
N MET A 213 0.52 34.17 28.17
CA MET A 213 -0.61 35.01 28.58
C MET A 213 -0.80 35.10 30.09
N VAL A 214 -0.45 34.05 30.84
CA VAL A 214 -0.50 34.06 32.31
C VAL A 214 0.60 34.92 32.92
N LEU A 215 1.81 34.90 32.33
CA LEU A 215 2.95 35.65 32.84
C LEU A 215 2.86 37.15 32.56
N ASP A 216 2.30 37.55 31.41
CA ASP A 216 2.14 38.95 31.01
C ASP A 216 0.66 39.24 30.68
N ALA A 217 -0.14 39.53 31.71
CA ALA A 217 -1.59 39.76 31.60
C ALA A 217 -1.96 41.11 30.95
N SER A 218 -1.56 41.34 29.69
CA SER A 218 -1.91 42.51 28.90
C SER A 218 -2.72 42.10 27.67
N LEU A 219 -3.88 42.73 27.47
CA LEU A 219 -4.82 42.39 26.40
C LEU A 219 -4.17 42.43 25.00
N THR A 220 -3.38 43.47 24.73
CA THR A 220 -2.69 43.63 23.44
C THR A 220 -1.65 42.53 23.22
N LYS A 221 -0.86 42.18 24.25
CA LYS A 221 0.16 41.13 24.16
C LYS A 221 -0.48 39.75 23.97
N SER A 222 -1.57 39.46 24.67
CA SER A 222 -2.30 38.20 24.54
C SER A 222 -2.92 38.03 23.16
N LEU A 223 -3.52 39.09 22.60
CA LEU A 223 -4.10 39.03 21.25
C LEU A 223 -3.03 38.80 20.18
N VAL A 224 -1.88 39.48 20.29
CA VAL A 224 -0.74 39.29 19.38
C VAL A 224 -0.19 37.87 19.51
N THR A 225 -0.01 37.38 20.74
CA THR A 225 0.52 36.02 21.00
C THR A 225 -0.41 34.94 20.43
N ALA A 226 -1.73 35.06 20.65
CA ALA A 226 -2.72 34.15 20.07
C ALA A 226 -2.68 34.13 18.54
N SER A 227 -2.62 35.31 17.92
CA SER A 227 -2.62 35.44 16.45
C SER A 227 -1.37 34.82 15.84
N VAL A 228 -0.19 35.09 16.40
CA VAL A 228 1.08 34.51 15.94
C VAL A 228 1.09 32.99 16.15
N ALA A 229 0.64 32.51 17.31
CA ALA A 229 0.59 31.07 17.60
C ALA A 229 -0.36 30.32 16.65
N LEU A 230 -1.54 30.88 16.35
CA LEU A 230 -2.51 30.31 15.41
C LEU A 230 -1.94 30.21 13.99
N VAL A 231 -1.28 31.26 13.49
CA VAL A 231 -0.66 31.26 12.16
C VAL A 231 0.48 30.25 12.08
N LEU A 232 1.35 30.20 13.09
CA LEU A 232 2.44 29.22 13.14
C LEU A 232 1.91 27.79 13.21
N PHE A 233 0.87 27.54 14.01
CA PHE A 233 0.23 26.23 14.10
C PHE A 233 -0.38 25.80 12.75
N ALA A 234 -1.11 26.69 12.08
CA ALA A 234 -1.69 26.41 10.77
C ALA A 234 -0.61 26.15 9.71
N LEU A 235 0.51 26.90 9.74
CA LEU A 235 1.64 26.71 8.83
C LEU A 235 2.34 25.36 9.07
N VAL A 236 2.57 24.99 10.34
CA VAL A 236 3.13 23.68 10.69
C VAL A 236 2.18 22.57 10.24
N LEU A 237 0.88 22.70 10.49
CA LEU A 237 -0.10 21.70 10.04
C LEU A 237 -0.07 21.52 8.52
N GLY A 238 -0.13 22.62 7.77
CA GLY A 238 -0.17 22.59 6.30
C GLY A 238 1.12 22.10 5.64
N LEU A 239 2.28 22.25 6.29
CA LEU A 239 3.57 21.79 5.74
C LEU A 239 3.94 20.37 6.19
N VAL A 240 3.53 19.96 7.39
CA VAL A 240 3.99 18.71 8.00
C VAL A 240 2.99 17.57 7.82
N PHE A 241 1.69 17.89 7.72
CA PHE A 241 0.65 16.88 7.58
C PHE A 241 -0.01 17.02 6.20
N GLU A 242 0.03 15.94 5.41
CA GLU A 242 -0.82 15.80 4.23
C GLU A 242 -2.25 15.49 4.68
N THR A 243 -2.87 16.43 5.36
CA THR A 243 -4.27 16.32 5.78
C THR A 243 -5.19 16.86 4.69
N SER A 244 -6.38 16.27 4.60
CA SER A 244 -7.43 16.81 3.75
C SER A 244 -7.69 18.27 4.14
N ASN A 245 -7.92 19.14 3.16
CA ASN A 245 -8.21 20.57 3.39
C ASN A 245 -9.32 20.78 4.44
N LYS A 246 -10.28 19.85 4.52
CA LYS A 246 -11.35 19.86 5.53
C LYS A 246 -10.81 19.67 6.94
N ASP A 247 -9.95 18.68 7.15
CA ASP A 247 -9.39 18.34 8.46
C ASP A 247 -8.47 19.47 8.96
N THR A 248 -7.71 20.09 8.06
CA THR A 248 -6.85 21.24 8.38
C THR A 248 -7.67 22.45 8.85
N ILE A 249 -8.77 22.76 8.17
CA ILE A 249 -9.67 23.86 8.55
C ILE A 249 -10.32 23.57 9.90
N THR A 250 -10.81 22.33 10.11
CA THR A 250 -11.41 21.93 11.39
C THR A 250 -10.41 22.03 12.54
N ALA A 251 -9.19 21.50 12.40
CA ALA A 251 -8.17 21.57 13.44
C ALA A 251 -7.76 23.02 13.78
N THR A 252 -7.62 23.86 12.76
CA THR A 252 -7.30 25.29 12.93
C THR A 252 -8.44 26.03 13.64
N ALA A 253 -9.68 25.75 13.28
CA ALA A 253 -10.86 26.34 13.92
C ALA A 253 -10.98 25.92 15.39
N THR A 254 -10.74 24.64 15.72
CA THR A 254 -10.72 24.16 17.11
C THR A 254 -9.63 24.85 17.92
N TYR A 255 -8.42 24.97 17.37
CA TYR A 255 -7.31 25.66 18.05
C TYR A 255 -7.61 27.15 18.26
N ALA A 256 -8.16 27.83 17.25
CA ALA A 256 -8.58 29.23 17.37
C ALA A 256 -9.65 29.43 18.45
N ALA A 257 -10.65 28.55 18.52
CA ALA A 257 -11.70 28.63 19.54
C ALA A 257 -11.12 28.55 20.96
N VAL A 258 -10.18 27.63 21.21
CA VAL A 258 -9.52 27.49 22.52
C VAL A 258 -8.76 28.75 22.91
N LEU A 259 -7.97 29.32 21.98
CA LEU A 259 -7.22 30.55 22.23
C LEU A 259 -8.13 31.76 22.47
N VAL A 260 -9.19 31.92 21.66
CA VAL A 260 -10.13 33.05 21.78
C VAL A 260 -10.85 33.03 23.11
N VAL A 261 -11.30 31.86 23.57
CA VAL A 261 -11.94 31.72 24.89
C VAL A 261 -10.97 32.15 26.00
N PHE A 262 -9.71 31.75 25.92
CA PHE A 262 -8.70 32.09 26.93
C PHE A 262 -8.37 33.58 26.96
N VAL A 263 -8.24 34.22 25.79
CA VAL A 263 -8.05 35.68 25.69
C VAL A 263 -9.28 36.43 26.22
N GLY A 264 -10.49 35.96 25.88
CA GLY A 264 -11.75 36.57 26.30
C GLY A 264 -11.97 36.57 27.81
N THR A 265 -11.63 35.48 28.51
CA THR A 265 -11.76 35.40 29.97
C THR A 265 -10.69 36.20 30.71
N SER A 266 -9.48 36.27 30.17
CA SER A 266 -8.33 36.96 30.80
C SER A 266 -8.49 38.49 30.79
N GLY A 267 -9.10 39.07 29.76
CA GLY A 267 -9.33 40.51 29.67
C GLY A 267 -10.40 41.05 30.63
N SER A 268 -11.41 40.23 30.97
CA SER A 268 -12.50 40.63 31.86
C SER A 268 -12.09 40.77 33.32
N ALA A 269 -11.10 40.00 33.79
CA ALA A 269 -10.65 40.03 35.18
C ALA A 269 -9.96 41.35 35.56
N THR A 270 -9.18 41.93 34.65
CA THR A 270 -8.44 43.19 34.87
C THR A 270 -9.33 44.44 34.95
N ASN A 271 -10.48 44.46 34.27
CA ASN A 271 -11.35 45.64 34.24
C ASN A 271 -12.21 45.82 35.50
N ASN A 272 -12.37 44.77 36.32
CA ASN A 272 -13.20 44.81 37.53
C ASN A 272 -12.47 45.32 38.79
N VAL A 273 -11.17 45.61 38.72
CA VAL A 273 -10.36 46.07 39.87
C VAL A 273 -10.31 47.60 39.98
N GLN A 274 -10.74 48.34 38.96
CA GLN A 274 -10.68 49.82 38.93
C GLN A 274 -11.93 50.55 39.47
N SER A 275 -12.90 49.85 40.06
CA SER A 275 -14.15 50.43 40.55
C SER A 275 -14.34 50.31 42.07
N ILE A 276 -13.29 50.60 42.86
CA ILE A 276 -13.46 50.94 44.29
C ILE A 276 -13.34 52.47 44.41
N PRO A 277 -14.45 53.23 44.44
CA PRO A 277 -14.40 54.65 44.78
C PRO A 277 -14.06 54.80 46.28
N GLN A 278 -13.10 55.68 46.57
CA GLN A 278 -12.87 56.25 47.91
C GLN A 278 -14.00 57.21 48.27
#